data_AF-A0AAU4BAY7-F1
#
_entry.id   AF-A0AAU4BAY7-F1
#
_cell.length_a   1.000
_cell.length_b   1.000
_cell.length_c   1.000
_cell.angle_alpha   90.00
_cell.angle_beta   90.00
_cell.angle_gamma   90.00
#
_symmetry.space_group_name_H-M   'P 1'
#
loop_
_entity.id
_entity.type
_entity.pdbx_description
1 polymer ?
#
loop_
_entity_poly.entity_id
_entity_poly.type
_entity_poly.pdbx_seq_one_letter_code
_entity_poly.pdbx_strand_id
1 'polypeptide(L)' 'MTYLSGLLALLAIAMMATLVLLAVRRDRDLRRNAPGSVVAGRARAASLEAQADGGASPPAMR' A
#
# COMPACT_ATOMS: atom_id res chain seq x y z
N MET A 1 -4.99 -6.44 38.26
CA MET A 1 -3.63 -6.18 37.70
C MET A 1 -3.29 -7.06 36.51
N THR A 2 -3.63 -8.35 36.52
CA THR A 2 -3.37 -9.30 35.42
C THR A 2 -4.01 -8.91 34.08
N TYR A 3 -5.27 -8.45 34.09
CA TYR A 3 -5.94 -8.01 32.85
C TYR A 3 -5.27 -6.82 32.18
N LEU A 4 -4.91 -5.78 32.94
CA LEU A 4 -4.20 -4.62 32.41
C LEU A 4 -2.85 -5.03 31.81
N SER A 5 -2.09 -5.87 32.54
CA SER A 5 -0.83 -6.41 32.05
C SER A 5 -1.01 -7.24 30.76
N GLY A 6 -2.03 -8.10 30.70
CA GLY A 6 -2.35 -8.90 29.52
C GLY A 6 -2.73 -8.04 28.31
N LEU A 7 -3.53 -6.99 28.50
CA LEU A 7 -3.90 -6.06 27.43
C LEU A 7 -2.68 -5.29 26.90
N LEU A 8 -1.78 -4.86 27.79
CA LEU A 8 -0.54 -4.20 27.39
C LEU A 8 0.38 -5.13 26.60
N ALA A 9 0.46 -6.42 26.99
CA ALA A 9 1.22 -7.42 26.25
C ALA A 9 0.66 -7.62 24.83
N LEU A 10 -0.66 -7.74 24.68
CA LEU A 10 -1.31 -7.84 23.37
C LEU A 10 -1.05 -6.61 22.51
N LEU A 11 -1.13 -5.42 23.09
CA LEU A 11 -0.86 -4.16 22.40
C LEU A 11 0.60 -4.06 21.95
N ALA A 12 1.54 -4.48 22.79
CA ALA A 12 2.96 -4.53 22.43
C ALA A 12 3.22 -5.50 21.28
N ILE A 13 2.60 -6.68 21.27
CA ILE A 13 2.69 -7.66 20.18
C ILE A 13 2.12 -7.07 18.89
N ALA A 14 0.95 -6.44 18.95
CA ALA A 14 0.33 -5.78 17.79
C ALA A 14 1.22 -4.65 17.24
N MET A 15 1.81 -3.84 18.12
CA MET A 15 2.75 -2.79 17.74
C MET A 15 4.01 -3.37 17.07
N MET A 16 4.61 -4.42 17.64
CA MET A 16 5.71 -5.14 16.99
C MET A 16 5.33 -5.64 15.58
N ALA A 17 4.16 -6.27 15.44
CA ALA A 17 3.70 -6.80 14.16
C ALA A 17 3.50 -5.70 13.11
N THR A 18 2.91 -4.56 13.50
CA THR A 18 2.71 -3.42 12.58
C THR A 18 4.04 -2.83 12.11
N LEU A 19 5.02 -2.69 13.00
CA LEU A 19 6.37 -2.22 12.64
C LEU A 19 7.08 -3.19 11.68
N VAL A 20 6.98 -4.50 11.93
CA VAL A 20 7.54 -5.53 11.04
C VAL A 20 6.88 -5.46 9.65
N LEU A 21 5.55 -5.37 9.59
CA LEU A 21 4.83 -5.25 8.33
C LEU A 21 5.22 -3.97 7.58
N LEU A 22 5.34 -2.85 8.29
CA LEU A 22 5.77 -1.58 7.71
C LEU A 22 7.19 -1.67 7.16
N ALA A 23 8.12 -2.29 7.91
CA ALA A 23 9.48 -2.52 7.46
C ALA A 23 9.53 -3.39 6.20
N VAL A 24 8.75 -4.47 6.15
CA VAL A 24 8.65 -5.36 4.97
C VAL A 24 8.05 -4.62 3.76
N ARG A 25 7.00 -3.81 3.97
CA ARG A 25 6.41 -3.01 2.88
C ARG A 25 7.42 -2.00 2.34
N ARG A 26 8.15 -1.31 3.22
CA ARG A 26 9.20 -0.37 2.85
C ARG A 26 10.34 -1.05 2.10
N ASP A 27 10.78 -2.23 2.54
CA ASP A 27 11.81 -3.01 1.85
C ASP A 27 11.34 -3.42 0.45
N ARG A 28 10.08 -3.87 0.32
CA ARG A 28 9.48 -4.17 -0.99
C ARG A 28 9.38 -2.94 -1.89
N ASP A 29 8.97 -1.80 -1.35
CA ASP A 29 8.89 -0.56 -2.11
C ASP A 29 10.28 -0.08 -2.56
N LEU A 30 11.30 -0.19 -1.71
CA LEU A 30 12.69 0.12 -2.07
C LEU A 30 13.22 -0.83 -3.16
N ARG A 31 12.96 -2.14 -3.03
CA ARG A 31 13.32 -3.13 -4.07
C ARG A 31 12.57 -2.88 -5.38
N ARG A 32 11.30 -2.48 -5.31
CA ARG A 32 10.47 -2.17 -6.49
C ARG A 32 10.85 -0.84 -7.14
N ASN A 33 11.43 0.08 -6.38
CA ASN A 33 11.99 1.33 -6.90
C ASN A 33 13.49 1.22 -7.23
N ALA A 34 14.05 0.01 -7.28
CA ALA A 34 15.35 -0.21 -7.88
C ALA A 34 15.33 0.31 -9.33
N PRO A 35 16.39 1.01 -9.80
CA PRO A 35 16.38 1.85 -11.01
C PRO A 35 16.01 1.14 -12.32
N GLY A 36 15.92 -0.19 -12.34
CA GLY A 36 15.39 -0.96 -13.48
C GLY A 36 13.85 -1.01 -13.59
N SER A 37 13.09 -0.82 -12.50
CA SER A 37 11.63 -1.02 -12.48
C SER A 37 10.78 0.25 -12.28
N VAL A 38 11.41 1.39 -11.98
CA VAL A 38 10.72 2.67 -11.71
C VAL A 38 10.03 3.25 -12.96
N VAL A 39 10.60 3.05 -14.15
CA VAL A 39 10.02 3.51 -15.42
C VAL A 39 8.68 2.80 -15.70
N ALA A 40 8.60 1.49 -15.40
CA ALA A 40 7.37 0.71 -15.59
C ALA A 40 6.28 1.03 -14.53
N GLY A 41 6.69 1.34 -13.30
CA GLY A 41 5.77 1.74 -12.22
C GLY A 41 5.13 3.11 -12.46
N ARG A 42 5.90 4.09 -12.96
CA ARG A 42 5.38 5.42 -13.31
C ARG A 42 4.41 5.37 -14.50
N ALA A 43 4.69 4.54 -15.51
CA ALA A 43 3.77 4.32 -16.62
C ALA A 43 2.44 3.71 -16.16
N ARG A 44 2.46 2.77 -15.20
CA ARG A 44 1.25 2.13 -14.67
C ARG A 44 0.44 3.05 -13.74
N ALA A 45 1.10 3.90 -12.96
CA ALA A 45 0.44 4.93 -12.16
C ALA A 45 -0.21 5.99 -13.07
N ALA A 46 0.50 6.44 -14.12
CA ALA A 46 -0.05 7.37 -15.11
C ALA A 46 -1.23 6.78 -15.91
N SER A 47 -1.21 5.48 -16.24
CA SER A 47 -2.35 4.82 -16.90
C SER A 47 -3.57 4.65 -16.00
N LEU A 48 -3.37 4.46 -14.69
CA LEU A 48 -4.48 4.34 -13.73
C LEU A 48 -5.12 5.70 -13.45
N GLU A 49 -4.32 6.77 -13.42
CA GLU A 49 -4.79 8.15 -13.29
C GLU A 49 -5.54 8.60 -14.56
N ALA A 50 -5.01 8.27 -15.76
CA ALA A 50 -5.69 8.54 -17.04
C ALA A 50 -7.00 7.73 -17.22
N GLN A 51 -7.10 6.53 -16.65
CA GLN A 51 -8.33 5.72 -16.69
C GLN A 51 -9.40 6.25 -15.71
N ALA A 52 -8.98 6.88 -14.60
CA ALA A 52 -9.89 7.49 -13.63
C ALA A 52 -10.55 8.76 -14.18
N ASP A 53 -9.83 9.57 -14.94
CA ASP A 53 -10.39 10.76 -15.61
C ASP A 53 -11.25 10.42 -16.86
N GLY A 54 -11.08 9.23 -17.45
CA GLY A 54 -11.89 8.75 -18.57
C GLY A 54 -13.19 8.02 -18.17
N GLY A 55 -13.51 7.99 -16.88
CA GLY A 55 -14.53 7.13 -16.28
C GLY A 55 -15.87 7.78 -15.96
N ALA A 56 -16.35 8.73 -16.76
CA ALA A 56 -17.75 9.17 -16.70
C ALA A 56 -18.35 9.33 -18.12
N SER A 57 -19.00 8.24 -18.54
CA SER A 57 -20.02 8.11 -19.60
C SER A 57 -19.57 7.64 -21.00
N PRO A 58 -19.81 6.35 -21.29
CA PRO A 58 -20.37 5.94 -22.59
C PRO A 58 -21.54 4.94 -22.41
N PRO A 59 -22.31 4.57 -23.46
CA PRO A 59 -22.71 5.28 -24.69
C PRO A 59 -24.24 5.23 -24.89
N ALA A 60 -24.80 5.96 -25.87
CA ALA A 60 -25.83 5.42 -26.79
C ALA A 60 -26.26 6.42 -27.87
N MET A 61 -26.18 5.93 -29.11
CA MET A 61 -26.88 6.43 -30.29
C MET A 61 -28.36 6.73 -30.02
N ARG A 62 -28.85 7.91 -30.42
CA ARG A 62 -29.58 8.14 -31.69
C ARG A 62 -29.95 9.61 -31.84
#